data_AF-A0AAQ4NU98-F1
#
_entry.id   AF-A0AAQ4NU98-F1
#
_cell.length_a   1.000
_cell.length_b   1.000
_cell.length_c   1.000
_cell.angle_alpha   90.00
_cell.angle_beta   90.00
_cell.angle_gamma   90.00
#
_symmetry.space_group_name_H-M   'P 1'
#
loop_
_entity.id
_entity.type
_entity.pdbx_description
1 polymer ?
#
loop_
_entity_poly.entity_id
_entity_poly.type
_entity_poly.pdbx_seq_one_letter_code
_entity_poly.pdbx_strand_id
1 'polypeptide(L)'
;MGEIIQPRRMFLWSMAVVYLAAFVSLYAQIPGLYGNDELLPARWQLRYSGKSVGELLLSSPTLLWLGPQLGVDTHTAMELLCLVGAALSLAAVLLEALRDSVVFFCLWALYLSMSQVGQVFLYFQWDNLLLEVGFLCILVAPLTLIRGSRGVREHDRVTFWLLRWLLFRLMFASGVVKLTSRCPTWWGLTALTYHYETQCIPTQLAWYAHQLPVWWQKLSVVGTFVIEIAAPLLFFSPLRRLRLGAFYLQVLLQVLIILTGNYNFFNLLTLALCLSLLDDQHVNFWLRKADKINSKLRCWLCYLLEVAVWSLMILGTIVCFDLKPNTTNNGISSRTAFTYHQFNQFLKTVTIPCIWIAVLSLTWEMVTAMFRCTCVSGFLKRFWGTLQWAVFATATAAMFTISLVPFTYIEYDSNVRLWPGVRRAYELVDRYQLVNSYGLFRRMTGVGGRPEVVIEGSNDQVSWTEIEFMYKPGNLSASPAVVTPHQPRLDWQMWFAALGDQTQAPWFTSLMYRLLQGKTDGTPPLSAKPYCSNRFLPLFALNDESTQNLMGRKTTRSEDRMSHGIACDVKI
;
A
#
# COMPACT_ATOMS: atom_id res chain seq x y z
N MET A 1 -11.55 -26.20 -6.75
CA MET A 1 -10.27 -25.55 -7.14
C MET A 1 -9.18 -26.60 -7.23
N GLY A 2 -8.17 -26.37 -8.09
CA GLY A 2 -6.96 -27.20 -8.18
C GLY A 2 -6.12 -27.16 -6.90
N GLU A 3 -5.00 -27.87 -6.88
CA GLU A 3 -3.99 -27.74 -5.82
C GLU A 3 -3.34 -26.34 -5.89
N ILE A 4 -2.77 -25.87 -4.77
CA ILE A 4 -2.26 -24.49 -4.60
C ILE A 4 -0.83 -24.47 -4.03
N ILE A 5 -0.08 -25.56 -4.16
CA ILE A 5 1.25 -25.71 -3.56
C ILE A 5 2.23 -24.73 -4.21
N GLN A 6 2.21 -24.63 -5.54
CA GLN A 6 3.14 -23.79 -6.31
C GLN A 6 2.80 -22.29 -6.17
N PRO A 7 1.54 -21.83 -6.34
CA PRO A 7 1.16 -20.45 -6.07
C PRO A 7 1.54 -20.00 -4.66
N ARG A 8 1.35 -20.86 -3.64
CA ARG A 8 1.76 -20.56 -2.27
C ARG A 8 3.28 -20.38 -2.14
N ARG A 9 4.08 -21.28 -2.73
CA ARG A 9 5.55 -21.15 -2.70
C ARG A 9 6.03 -19.88 -3.38
N MET A 10 5.44 -19.55 -4.53
CA MET A 10 5.71 -18.30 -5.25
C MET A 10 5.31 -17.09 -4.40
N PHE A 11 4.13 -17.12 -3.76
CA PHE A 11 3.65 -16.06 -2.88
C PHE A 11 4.62 -15.81 -1.72
N LEU A 12 5.02 -16.84 -0.98
CA LEU A 12 5.94 -16.71 0.14
C LEU A 12 7.32 -16.19 -0.32
N TRP A 13 7.79 -16.62 -1.49
CA TRP A 13 9.02 -16.09 -2.06
C TRP A 13 8.90 -14.59 -2.42
N SER A 14 7.82 -14.19 -3.10
CA SER A 14 7.56 -12.79 -3.43
C SER A 14 7.48 -11.92 -2.18
N MET A 15 6.87 -12.42 -1.10
CA MET A 15 6.80 -11.71 0.17
C MET A 15 8.17 -11.54 0.83
N ALA A 16 9.04 -12.55 0.76
CA ALA A 16 10.42 -12.42 1.25
C ALA A 16 11.20 -11.34 0.47
N VAL A 17 11.02 -11.25 -0.86
CA VAL A 17 11.61 -10.20 -1.70
C VAL A 17 11.07 -8.81 -1.32
N VAL A 18 9.77 -8.68 -1.10
CA VAL A 18 9.16 -7.41 -0.68
C VAL A 18 9.67 -6.96 0.69
N TYR A 19 9.75 -7.87 1.67
CA TYR A 19 10.32 -7.55 2.97
C TYR A 19 11.77 -7.08 2.86
N LEU A 20 12.58 -7.77 2.05
CA LEU A 20 13.97 -7.37 1.81
C LEU A 20 14.04 -5.94 1.25
N ALA A 21 13.24 -5.64 0.23
CA ALA A 21 13.16 -4.29 -0.33
C ALA A 21 12.70 -3.25 0.70
N ALA A 22 11.69 -3.55 1.50
CA ALA A 22 11.16 -2.65 2.52
C ALA A 22 12.18 -2.34 3.63
N PHE A 23 12.86 -3.36 4.17
CA PHE A 23 13.88 -3.19 5.21
C PHE A 23 15.12 -2.45 4.68
N VAL A 24 15.64 -2.82 3.51
CA VAL A 24 16.81 -2.14 2.91
C VAL A 24 16.47 -0.70 2.56
N SER A 25 15.28 -0.45 2.01
CA SER A 25 14.81 0.89 1.70
C SER A 25 14.69 1.76 2.95
N LEU A 26 14.18 1.20 4.05
CA LEU A 26 14.03 1.93 5.32
C LEU A 26 15.40 2.19 5.97
N TYR A 27 16.28 1.19 5.99
CA TYR A 27 17.63 1.29 6.55
C TYR A 27 18.40 2.49 6.00
N ALA A 28 18.40 2.66 4.67
CA ALA A 28 19.10 3.77 4.01
C ALA A 28 18.58 5.17 4.40
N GLN A 29 17.38 5.28 4.99
CA GLN A 29 16.75 6.56 5.33
C GLN A 29 16.66 6.81 6.84
N ILE A 30 16.88 5.80 7.68
CA ILE A 30 16.79 5.94 9.15
C ILE A 30 17.70 7.06 9.68
N PRO A 31 18.99 7.16 9.25
CA PRO A 31 19.89 8.19 9.75
C PRO A 31 19.42 9.61 9.53
N GLY A 32 18.62 9.90 8.50
CA GLY A 32 18.12 11.26 8.26
C GLY A 32 16.66 11.52 8.63
N LEU A 33 15.89 10.46 8.91
CA LEU A 33 14.50 10.60 9.32
C LEU A 33 14.32 10.54 10.83
N TYR A 34 14.99 9.59 11.49
CA TYR A 34 14.67 9.18 12.87
C TYR A 34 15.82 9.28 13.87
N GLY A 35 17.00 9.73 13.45
CA GLY A 35 18.14 9.95 14.34
C GLY A 35 17.83 10.93 15.48
N ASN A 36 18.70 10.94 16.48
CA ASN A 36 18.48 11.68 17.74
C ASN A 36 18.27 13.18 17.52
N ASP A 37 18.93 13.73 16.50
CA ASP A 37 18.89 15.12 16.07
C ASP A 37 18.33 15.26 14.65
N GLU A 38 17.39 14.40 14.25
CA GLU A 38 16.87 14.43 12.88
C GLU A 38 15.47 15.05 12.79
N LEU A 39 14.82 14.86 11.64
CA LEU A 39 13.50 15.38 11.32
C LEU A 39 12.46 15.04 12.38
N LEU A 40 12.31 13.74 12.68
CA LEU A 40 11.36 13.24 13.67
C LEU A 40 12.02 12.15 14.53
N PRO A 41 12.73 12.53 15.60
CA PRO A 41 13.37 11.59 16.50
C PRO A 41 12.39 10.54 17.05
N ALA A 42 12.71 9.27 16.78
CA ALA A 42 11.92 8.12 17.21
C ALA A 42 11.73 8.04 18.75
N ARG A 43 12.73 8.51 19.50
CA ARG A 43 12.74 8.52 20.98
C ARG A 43 11.55 9.25 21.61
N TRP A 44 10.95 10.23 20.92
CA TRP A 44 9.82 10.99 21.48
C TRP A 44 8.52 10.17 21.55
N GLN A 45 8.41 9.11 20.75
CA GLN A 45 7.30 8.15 20.84
C GLN A 45 7.51 7.14 21.98
N LEU A 46 8.76 6.86 22.34
CA LEU A 46 9.13 5.93 23.41
C LEU A 46 9.28 6.67 24.75
N ARG A 47 8.16 7.01 25.37
CA ARG A 47 8.17 7.58 26.74
C ARG A 47 8.30 6.47 27.78
N TYR A 48 9.52 6.26 28.29
CA TYR A 48 9.80 5.29 29.34
C TYR A 48 9.12 5.71 30.66
N SER A 49 7.95 5.12 30.94
CA SER A 49 7.09 5.47 32.08
C SER A 49 7.36 4.64 33.36
N GLY A 50 8.51 3.97 33.48
CA GLY A 50 8.80 3.09 34.63
C GLY A 50 7.92 1.83 34.74
N LYS A 51 7.05 1.58 33.74
CA LYS A 51 6.21 0.39 33.65
C LYS A 51 7.01 -0.84 33.23
N SER A 52 6.50 -2.04 33.53
CA SER A 52 7.13 -3.28 33.11
C SER A 52 7.16 -3.41 31.58
N VAL A 53 8.15 -4.12 31.03
CA VAL A 53 8.28 -4.34 29.58
C VAL A 53 7.04 -5.00 28.99
N GLY A 54 6.41 -5.92 29.73
CA GLY A 54 5.18 -6.58 29.31
C GLY A 54 4.01 -5.61 29.15
N GLU A 55 3.83 -4.69 30.09
CA GLU A 55 2.80 -3.65 30.01
C GLU A 55 3.07 -2.66 28.86
N LEU A 56 4.34 -2.31 28.64
CA LEU A 56 4.75 -1.44 27.52
C LEU A 56 4.53 -2.09 26.15
N LEU A 57 4.80 -3.40 26.03
CA LEU A 57 4.51 -4.18 24.83
C LEU A 57 3.00 -4.31 24.59
N LEU A 58 2.22 -4.49 25.65
CA LEU A 58 0.76 -4.51 25.56
C LEU A 58 0.21 -3.15 25.12
N SER A 59 0.77 -2.04 25.62
CA SER A 59 0.32 -0.69 25.21
C SER A 59 0.73 -0.34 23.80
N SER A 60 1.96 -0.69 23.41
CA SER A 60 2.59 -0.33 22.15
C SER A 60 3.49 -1.48 21.70
N PRO A 61 3.06 -2.30 20.72
CA PRO A 61 3.77 -3.53 20.36
C PRO A 61 5.02 -3.22 19.55
N THR A 62 6.11 -2.84 20.23
CA THR A 62 7.41 -2.58 19.61
C THR A 62 8.56 -3.21 20.38
N LEU A 63 9.47 -3.85 19.66
CA LEU A 63 10.71 -4.40 20.20
C LEU A 63 11.71 -3.32 20.61
N LEU A 64 11.50 -2.06 20.20
CA LEU A 64 12.37 -0.94 20.55
C LEU A 64 12.38 -0.63 22.06
N TRP A 65 11.41 -1.14 22.83
CA TRP A 65 11.43 -1.09 24.30
C TRP A 65 12.64 -1.81 24.90
N LEU A 66 13.21 -2.79 24.20
CA LEU A 66 14.39 -3.54 24.63
C LEU A 66 15.71 -2.77 24.36
N GLY A 67 15.68 -1.71 23.55
CA GLY A 67 16.87 -0.93 23.18
C GLY A 67 17.71 -0.45 24.38
N PRO A 68 17.11 0.23 25.37
CA PRO A 68 17.86 0.68 26.56
C PRO A 68 18.42 -0.45 27.41
N GLN A 69 17.77 -1.62 27.43
CA GLN A 69 18.29 -2.79 28.15
C GLN A 69 19.55 -3.35 27.49
N LEU A 70 19.67 -3.18 26.18
CA LEU A 70 20.85 -3.52 25.39
C LEU A 70 21.91 -2.41 25.40
N GLY A 71 21.63 -1.26 26.03
CA GLY A 71 22.53 -0.09 26.03
C GLY A 71 22.62 0.62 24.67
N VAL A 72 21.62 0.44 23.80
CA VAL A 72 21.61 0.97 22.43
C VAL A 72 20.59 2.10 22.31
N ASP A 73 20.99 3.18 21.63
CA ASP A 73 20.11 4.29 21.27
C ASP A 73 18.95 3.84 20.38
N THR A 74 17.81 4.54 20.44
CA THR A 74 16.61 4.19 19.66
C THR A 74 16.89 4.13 18.15
N HIS A 75 17.68 5.08 17.63
CA HIS A 75 18.08 5.11 16.22
C HIS A 75 18.86 3.85 15.82
N THR A 76 19.94 3.54 16.55
CA THR A 76 20.78 2.37 16.28
C THR A 76 20.02 1.06 16.48
N ALA A 77 19.06 1.04 17.41
CA ALA A 77 18.15 -0.08 17.55
C ALA A 77 17.26 -0.26 16.30
N MET A 78 16.71 0.82 15.73
CA MET A 78 15.94 0.75 14.47
C MET A 78 16.80 0.25 13.31
N GLU A 79 18.03 0.72 13.18
CA GLU A 79 18.98 0.24 12.18
C GLU A 79 19.26 -1.26 12.34
N LEU A 80 19.51 -1.71 13.56
CA LEU A 80 19.73 -3.13 13.86
C LEU A 80 18.51 -3.98 13.50
N LEU A 81 17.29 -3.53 13.85
CA LEU A 81 16.05 -4.23 13.46
C LEU A 81 15.92 -4.31 11.93
N CYS A 82 16.30 -3.26 11.20
CA CYS A 82 16.32 -3.30 9.73
C CYS A 82 17.34 -4.29 9.18
N LEU A 83 18.56 -4.29 9.71
CA LEU A 83 19.62 -5.21 9.26
C LEU A 83 19.24 -6.66 9.54
N VAL A 84 18.68 -6.96 10.72
CA VAL A 84 18.18 -8.30 11.07
C VAL A 84 17.02 -8.68 10.13
N GLY A 85 16.08 -7.77 9.89
CA GLY A 85 14.97 -7.99 8.95
C GLY A 85 15.44 -8.24 7.51
N ALA A 86 16.43 -7.48 7.04
CA ALA A 86 17.06 -7.65 5.74
C ALA A 86 17.80 -9.00 5.63
N ALA A 87 18.56 -9.38 6.67
CA ALA A 87 19.25 -10.67 6.70
C ALA A 87 18.27 -11.85 6.71
N LEU A 88 17.23 -11.81 7.53
CA LEU A 88 16.19 -12.85 7.59
C LEU A 88 15.42 -12.97 6.28
N SER A 89 15.06 -11.84 5.67
CA SER A 89 14.34 -11.83 4.39
C SER A 89 15.23 -12.33 3.24
N LEU A 90 16.50 -11.92 3.18
CA LEU A 90 17.48 -12.47 2.23
C LEU A 90 17.64 -13.98 2.42
N ALA A 91 17.75 -14.45 3.66
CA ALA A 91 17.84 -15.87 3.95
C ALA A 91 16.58 -16.63 3.50
N ALA A 92 15.38 -16.07 3.69
CA ALA A 92 14.12 -16.63 3.18
C ALA A 92 14.01 -16.60 1.64
N VAL A 93 14.60 -15.60 0.97
CA VAL A 93 14.68 -15.56 -0.50
C VAL A 93 15.57 -16.69 -1.00
N LEU A 94 16.77 -16.86 -0.43
CA LEU A 94 17.77 -17.84 -0.87
C LEU A 94 17.41 -19.28 -0.50
N LEU A 95 16.85 -19.50 0.69
CA LEU A 95 16.60 -20.83 1.25
C LEU A 95 15.09 -21.07 1.39
N GLU A 96 14.54 -21.99 0.61
CA GLU A 96 13.13 -22.40 0.73
C GLU A 96 12.80 -22.96 2.13
N ALA A 97 13.79 -23.53 2.82
CA ALA A 97 13.63 -24.06 4.17
C ALA A 97 13.32 -23.00 5.24
N LEU A 98 13.70 -21.73 5.00
CA LEU A 98 13.47 -20.61 5.91
C LEU A 98 12.17 -19.86 5.59
N ARG A 99 11.38 -20.30 4.62
CA ARG A 99 10.06 -19.73 4.30
C ARG A 99 8.98 -20.34 5.21
N ASP A 100 9.20 -20.27 6.52
CA ASP A 100 8.30 -20.81 7.53
C ASP A 100 7.55 -19.71 8.30
N SER A 101 6.52 -20.12 9.03
CA SER A 101 5.67 -19.19 9.78
C SER A 101 6.43 -18.42 10.87
N VAL A 102 7.52 -18.97 11.40
CA VAL A 102 8.31 -18.32 12.47
C VAL A 102 9.14 -17.20 11.88
N VAL A 103 9.81 -17.43 10.75
CA VAL A 103 10.56 -16.40 10.05
C VAL A 103 9.63 -15.27 9.61
N PHE A 104 8.45 -15.58 9.06
CA PHE A 104 7.47 -14.54 8.71
C PHE A 104 6.90 -13.82 9.95
N PHE A 105 6.73 -14.50 11.09
CA PHE A 105 6.36 -13.85 12.34
C PHE A 105 7.44 -12.88 12.81
N CYS A 106 8.72 -13.29 12.76
CA CYS A 106 9.84 -12.41 13.09
C CYS A 106 9.89 -11.20 12.15
N LEU A 107 9.80 -11.39 10.82
CA LEU A 107 9.77 -10.29 9.86
C LEU A 107 8.61 -9.32 10.12
N TRP A 108 7.41 -9.85 10.38
CA TRP A 108 6.24 -9.04 10.70
C TRP A 108 6.42 -8.26 12.01
N ALA A 109 6.91 -8.91 13.07
CA ALA A 109 7.14 -8.26 14.37
C ALA A 109 8.23 -7.17 14.30
N LEU A 110 9.29 -7.40 13.53
CA LEU A 110 10.33 -6.40 13.27
C LEU A 110 9.75 -5.19 12.53
N TYR A 111 8.94 -5.42 11.49
CA TYR A 111 8.31 -4.32 10.73
C TYR A 111 7.30 -3.54 11.56
N LEU A 112 6.43 -4.25 12.31
CA LEU A 112 5.47 -3.64 13.23
C LEU A 112 6.18 -2.78 14.27
N SER A 113 7.30 -3.24 14.82
CA SER A 113 8.06 -2.50 15.82
C SER A 113 8.51 -1.12 15.33
N MET A 114 8.89 -1.04 14.05
CA MET A 114 9.28 0.22 13.43
C MET A 114 8.06 1.07 13.07
N SER A 115 6.99 0.47 12.54
CA SER A 115 5.79 1.22 12.15
C SER A 115 5.11 1.91 13.33
N GLN A 116 5.16 1.33 14.53
CA GLN A 116 4.63 1.97 15.75
C GLN A 116 5.35 3.26 16.12
N VAL A 117 6.64 3.37 15.79
CA VAL A 117 7.49 4.51 16.19
C VAL A 117 7.75 5.47 15.02
N GLY A 118 7.52 5.02 13.79
CA GLY A 118 7.89 5.72 12.56
C GLY A 118 6.96 6.85 12.12
N GLN A 119 5.90 7.16 12.87
CA GLN A 119 5.05 8.35 12.66
C GLN A 119 4.58 8.48 11.19
N VAL A 120 4.53 9.72 10.65
CA VAL A 120 4.07 10.02 9.29
C VAL A 120 4.89 9.33 8.21
N PHE A 121 6.17 9.06 8.46
CA PHE A 121 7.07 8.46 7.48
C PHE A 121 6.89 6.95 7.37
N LEU A 122 6.18 6.26 8.26
CA LEU A 122 5.89 4.79 8.19
C LEU A 122 4.39 4.46 8.22
N TYR A 123 3.53 5.45 7.95
CA TYR A 123 2.07 5.32 7.97
C TYR A 123 1.45 5.44 6.58
N PHE A 124 2.11 4.91 5.55
CA PHE A 124 1.58 4.89 4.20
C PHE A 124 0.76 3.63 3.92
N GLN A 125 -0.12 3.66 2.90
CA GLN A 125 -1.00 2.52 2.59
C GLN A 125 -0.25 1.22 2.27
N TRP A 126 0.96 1.30 1.70
CA TRP A 126 1.78 0.12 1.43
C TRP A 126 2.43 -0.44 2.69
N ASP A 127 2.75 0.39 3.70
CA ASP A 127 3.23 -0.07 5.00
C ASP A 127 2.10 -0.85 5.71
N ASN A 128 0.87 -0.30 5.69
CA ASN A 128 -0.31 -0.95 6.23
C ASN A 128 -0.63 -2.27 5.50
N LEU A 129 -0.54 -2.28 4.17
CA LEU A 129 -0.72 -3.49 3.37
C LEU A 129 0.36 -4.54 3.70
N LEU A 130 1.61 -4.13 3.86
CA LEU A 130 2.71 -5.05 4.21
C LEU A 130 2.48 -5.70 5.58
N LEU A 131 2.00 -4.95 6.57
CA LEU A 131 1.67 -5.48 7.90
C LEU A 131 0.52 -6.49 7.84
N GLU A 132 -0.56 -6.16 7.12
CA GLU A 132 -1.71 -7.04 6.97
C GLU A 132 -1.37 -8.32 6.19
N VAL A 133 -0.73 -8.20 5.01
CA VAL A 133 -0.28 -9.36 4.22
C VAL A 133 0.78 -10.15 4.98
N GLY A 134 1.66 -9.46 5.70
CA GLY A 134 2.70 -10.04 6.54
C GLY A 134 2.14 -10.94 7.63
N PHE A 135 1.09 -10.50 8.32
CA PHE A 135 0.39 -11.33 9.29
C PHE A 135 -0.26 -12.56 8.62
N LEU A 136 -0.89 -12.37 7.46
CA LEU A 136 -1.47 -13.48 6.70
C LEU A 136 -0.40 -14.49 6.24
N CYS A 137 0.84 -14.06 5.97
CA CYS A 137 1.95 -14.97 5.66
C CYS A 137 2.26 -15.94 6.79
N ILE A 138 2.08 -15.53 8.05
CA ILE A 138 2.28 -16.40 9.22
C ILE A 138 1.29 -17.57 9.19
N LEU A 139 0.05 -17.31 8.78
CA LEU A 139 -0.99 -18.33 8.65
C LEU A 139 -0.82 -19.22 7.41
N VAL A 140 -0.28 -18.67 6.32
CA VAL A 140 -0.10 -19.36 5.04
C VAL A 140 1.19 -20.18 5.00
N ALA A 141 2.23 -19.76 5.71
CA ALA A 141 3.53 -20.42 5.72
C ALA A 141 3.49 -21.74 6.51
N PRO A 142 4.26 -22.76 6.08
CA PRO A 142 4.34 -24.01 6.81
C PRO A 142 5.02 -23.81 8.18
N LEU A 143 4.42 -24.32 9.25
CA LEU A 143 5.10 -24.50 10.54
C LEU A 143 6.13 -25.64 10.43
N THR A 144 7.42 -25.32 10.33
CA THR A 144 8.55 -26.27 10.18
C THR A 144 9.09 -26.79 11.52
N LEU A 145 8.72 -26.18 12.65
CA LEU A 145 9.18 -26.56 14.00
C LEU A 145 8.93 -28.04 14.32
N ILE A 146 7.93 -28.66 13.67
CA ILE A 146 7.70 -30.10 13.69
C ILE A 146 8.28 -30.68 12.41
N ARG A 147 9.53 -31.15 12.50
CA ARG A 147 10.33 -31.76 11.43
C ARG A 147 9.63 -33.02 10.92
N GLY A 148 8.70 -32.89 9.98
CA GLY A 148 7.97 -34.04 9.45
C GLY A 148 6.84 -33.80 8.44
N SER A 149 6.34 -32.58 8.24
CA SER A 149 5.24 -32.35 7.29
C SER A 149 5.50 -31.19 6.33
N ARG A 150 6.36 -31.47 5.34
CA ARG A 150 6.49 -30.71 4.07
C ARG A 150 5.48 -31.16 3.01
N GLY A 151 4.61 -32.13 3.35
CA GLY A 151 3.52 -32.59 2.52
C GLY A 151 2.36 -31.59 2.48
N VAL A 152 1.46 -31.78 1.50
CA VAL A 152 0.21 -31.02 1.33
C VAL A 152 -0.53 -30.94 2.65
N ARG A 153 -0.81 -29.73 3.13
CA ARG A 153 -1.65 -29.53 4.30
C ARG A 153 -3.05 -29.21 3.80
N GLU A 154 -4.00 -30.03 4.19
CA GLU A 154 -5.40 -29.90 3.74
C GLU A 154 -6.05 -28.55 4.15
N HIS A 155 -5.48 -27.85 5.15
CA HIS A 155 -5.91 -26.51 5.57
C HIS A 155 -5.36 -25.35 4.73
N ASP A 156 -4.39 -25.58 3.84
CA ASP A 156 -3.75 -24.51 3.06
C ASP A 156 -4.75 -23.69 2.24
N ARG A 157 -5.83 -24.31 1.78
CA ARG A 157 -6.87 -23.64 0.99
C ARG A 157 -7.64 -22.60 1.77
N VAL A 158 -7.84 -22.85 3.07
CA VAL A 158 -8.58 -21.97 3.97
C VAL A 158 -7.77 -20.71 4.26
N THR A 159 -6.47 -20.85 4.53
CA THR A 159 -5.59 -19.70 4.79
C THR A 159 -5.28 -18.92 3.52
N PHE A 160 -5.12 -19.60 2.38
CA PHE A 160 -4.91 -18.94 1.08
C PHE A 160 -6.16 -18.17 0.59
N TRP A 161 -7.36 -18.56 1.03
CA TRP A 161 -8.59 -17.82 0.78
C TRP A 161 -8.56 -16.42 1.43
N LEU A 162 -7.91 -16.23 2.58
CA LEU A 162 -7.77 -14.90 3.20
C LEU A 162 -7.02 -13.92 2.32
N LEU A 163 -5.97 -14.39 1.61
CA LEU A 163 -5.22 -13.55 0.67
C LEU A 163 -6.12 -13.08 -0.48
N ARG A 164 -7.00 -13.97 -0.97
CA ARG A 164 -7.99 -13.63 -1.99
C ARG A 164 -9.01 -12.63 -1.47
N TRP A 165 -9.47 -12.79 -0.23
CA TRP A 165 -10.38 -11.84 0.41
C TRP A 165 -9.73 -10.46 0.60
N LEU A 166 -8.46 -10.42 1.01
CA LEU A 166 -7.69 -9.17 1.07
C LEU A 166 -7.54 -8.52 -0.31
N LEU A 167 -7.18 -9.29 -1.34
CA LEU A 167 -7.10 -8.76 -2.72
C LEU A 167 -8.44 -8.18 -3.18
N PHE A 168 -9.54 -8.87 -2.89
CA PHE A 168 -10.89 -8.35 -3.17
C PHE A 168 -11.12 -7.00 -2.49
N ARG A 169 -10.89 -6.91 -1.17
CA ARG A 169 -11.07 -5.67 -0.40
C ARG A 169 -10.20 -4.55 -0.94
N LEU A 170 -8.93 -4.83 -1.23
CA LEU A 170 -7.97 -3.86 -1.74
C LEU A 170 -8.45 -3.26 -3.07
N MET A 171 -8.77 -4.10 -4.05
CA MET A 171 -9.18 -3.64 -5.38
C MET A 171 -10.55 -2.97 -5.35
N PHE A 172 -11.52 -3.61 -4.69
CA PHE A 172 -12.89 -3.09 -4.62
C PHE A 172 -12.96 -1.76 -3.88
N ALA A 173 -12.30 -1.63 -2.72
CA ALA A 173 -12.25 -0.37 -1.99
C ALA A 173 -11.56 0.71 -2.83
N SER A 174 -10.44 0.40 -3.48
CA SER A 174 -9.69 1.35 -4.31
C SER A 174 -10.51 1.91 -5.47
N GLY A 175 -11.39 1.12 -6.08
CA GLY A 175 -12.31 1.59 -7.12
C GLY A 175 -13.50 2.38 -6.59
N VAL A 176 -14.14 1.87 -5.53
CA VAL A 176 -15.35 2.51 -4.98
C VAL A 176 -15.05 3.88 -4.39
N VAL A 177 -13.94 4.05 -3.68
CA VAL A 177 -13.62 5.35 -3.04
C VAL A 177 -13.50 6.49 -4.05
N LYS A 178 -13.03 6.20 -5.28
CA LYS A 178 -12.89 7.19 -6.36
C LYS A 178 -14.23 7.79 -6.77
N LEU A 179 -15.29 7.00 -6.76
CA LEU A 179 -16.64 7.47 -7.07
C LEU A 179 -17.34 8.07 -5.84
N THR A 180 -17.14 7.50 -4.64
CA THR A 180 -17.74 8.04 -3.41
C THR A 180 -17.14 9.38 -2.97
N SER A 181 -15.96 9.74 -3.47
CA SER A 181 -15.31 11.03 -3.19
C SER A 181 -16.00 12.24 -3.80
N ARG A 182 -16.91 12.01 -4.77
CA ARG A 182 -17.58 13.03 -5.61
C ARG A 182 -16.60 13.92 -6.37
N CYS A 183 -15.40 13.41 -6.65
CA CYS A 183 -14.41 14.16 -7.43
C CYS A 183 -14.90 14.38 -8.87
N PRO A 184 -14.98 15.63 -9.37
CA PRO A 184 -15.50 15.92 -10.70
C PRO A 184 -14.71 15.22 -11.82
N THR A 185 -13.40 14.99 -11.66
CA THR A 185 -12.56 14.36 -12.69
C THR A 185 -12.79 12.85 -12.79
N TRP A 186 -13.02 12.16 -11.67
CA TRP A 186 -13.40 10.74 -11.67
C TRP A 186 -14.79 10.54 -12.31
N TRP A 187 -15.77 11.39 -11.96
CA TRP A 187 -17.10 11.37 -12.58
C TRP A 187 -17.10 11.84 -14.04
N GLY A 188 -16.23 12.79 -14.39
CA GLY A 188 -16.05 13.27 -15.76
C GLY A 188 -15.21 12.34 -16.66
N LEU A 189 -14.71 11.23 -16.11
CA LEU A 189 -13.78 10.30 -16.76
C LEU A 189 -12.46 10.93 -17.21
N THR A 190 -12.09 12.09 -16.68
CA THR A 190 -10.85 12.80 -17.04
C THR A 190 -9.73 12.62 -16.01
N ALA A 191 -9.92 11.83 -14.96
CA ALA A 191 -8.90 11.69 -13.91
C ALA A 191 -7.50 11.32 -14.44
N LEU A 192 -7.42 10.40 -15.42
CA LEU A 192 -6.12 10.00 -15.98
C LEU A 192 -5.46 11.05 -16.88
N THR A 193 -6.17 12.10 -17.33
CA THR A 193 -5.52 13.21 -18.03
C THR A 193 -4.59 13.97 -17.08
N TYR A 194 -4.93 14.05 -15.79
CA TYR A 194 -4.13 14.70 -14.76
C TYR A 194 -3.22 13.71 -14.02
N HIS A 195 -3.60 12.44 -13.91
CA HIS A 195 -2.89 11.48 -13.07
C HIS A 195 -1.40 11.33 -13.38
N TYR A 196 -1.05 11.26 -14.65
CA TYR A 196 0.33 11.03 -15.05
C TYR A 196 1.28 12.19 -14.70
N GLU A 197 0.77 13.43 -14.70
CA GLU A 197 1.55 14.62 -14.34
C GLU A 197 1.55 14.87 -12.82
N THR A 198 0.42 14.66 -12.13
CA THR A 198 0.26 15.08 -10.72
C THR A 198 0.57 13.99 -9.69
N GLN A 199 0.84 12.75 -10.12
CA GLN A 199 1.30 11.69 -9.23
C GLN A 199 2.64 12.04 -8.56
N CYS A 200 2.88 11.47 -7.38
CA CYS A 200 4.02 11.81 -6.53
C CYS A 200 5.38 11.69 -7.25
N ILE A 201 5.72 10.49 -7.72
CA ILE A 201 6.99 10.19 -8.38
C ILE A 201 6.69 9.49 -9.72
N PRO A 202 6.45 10.27 -10.81
CA PRO A 202 6.20 9.71 -12.13
C PRO A 202 7.45 9.01 -12.67
N THR A 203 7.27 8.08 -13.59
CA THR A 203 8.36 7.50 -14.40
C THR A 203 8.43 8.21 -15.76
N GLN A 204 9.46 7.91 -16.55
CA GLN A 204 9.59 8.40 -17.92
C GLN A 204 8.38 8.05 -18.80
N LEU A 205 7.79 6.86 -18.64
CA LEU A 205 6.62 6.44 -19.41
C LEU A 205 5.36 7.21 -19.05
N ALA A 206 5.29 7.83 -17.87
CA ALA A 206 4.17 8.69 -17.50
C ALA A 206 4.02 9.85 -18.48
N TRP A 207 5.14 10.45 -18.91
CA TRP A 207 5.12 11.55 -19.86
C TRP A 207 4.51 11.11 -21.19
N TYR A 208 4.95 9.97 -21.74
CA TYR A 208 4.37 9.41 -22.96
C TYR A 208 2.90 9.05 -22.81
N ALA A 209 2.53 8.45 -21.66
CA ALA A 209 1.15 8.13 -21.36
C ALA A 209 0.27 9.38 -21.28
N HIS A 210 0.78 10.48 -20.71
CA HIS A 210 0.07 11.75 -20.62
C HIS A 210 -0.26 12.35 -22.01
N GLN A 211 0.63 12.19 -22.99
CA GLN A 211 0.43 12.69 -24.37
C GLN A 211 -0.65 11.94 -25.16
N LEU A 212 -1.20 10.83 -24.63
CA LEU A 212 -2.24 10.08 -25.32
C LEU A 212 -3.53 10.91 -25.46
N PRO A 213 -4.28 10.75 -26.57
CA PRO A 213 -5.51 11.50 -26.81
C PRO A 213 -6.52 11.37 -25.66
N VAL A 214 -7.30 12.44 -25.43
CA VAL A 214 -8.27 12.48 -24.32
C VAL A 214 -9.29 11.34 -24.36
N TRP A 215 -9.71 10.89 -25.56
CA TRP A 215 -10.64 9.77 -25.68
C TRP A 215 -10.03 8.46 -25.14
N TRP A 216 -8.71 8.26 -25.32
CA TRP A 216 -7.99 7.11 -24.78
C TRP A 216 -7.93 7.19 -23.26
N GLN A 217 -7.63 8.37 -22.70
CA GLN A 217 -7.58 8.58 -21.26
C GLN A 217 -8.93 8.30 -20.59
N LYS A 218 -10.01 8.77 -21.20
CA LYS A 218 -11.36 8.50 -20.70
C LYS A 218 -11.69 7.01 -20.72
N LEU A 219 -11.30 6.31 -21.78
CA LEU A 219 -11.45 4.86 -21.87
C LEU A 219 -10.59 4.14 -20.82
N SER A 220 -9.37 4.60 -20.54
CA SER A 220 -8.52 4.05 -19.50
C SER A 220 -9.12 4.25 -18.09
N VAL A 221 -9.83 5.35 -17.83
CA VAL A 221 -10.58 5.54 -16.57
C VAL A 221 -11.71 4.50 -16.46
N VAL A 222 -12.46 4.28 -17.55
CA VAL A 222 -13.49 3.23 -17.61
C VAL A 222 -12.88 1.85 -17.34
N GLY A 223 -11.76 1.52 -17.99
CA GLY A 223 -11.03 0.27 -17.77
C GLY A 223 -10.60 0.11 -16.32
N THR A 224 -10.12 1.19 -15.68
CA THR A 224 -9.77 1.20 -14.26
C THR A 224 -10.98 0.84 -13.39
N PHE A 225 -12.15 1.45 -13.61
CA PHE A 225 -13.36 1.12 -12.86
C PHE A 225 -13.82 -0.33 -13.08
N VAL A 226 -13.73 -0.85 -14.30
CA VAL A 226 -14.09 -2.24 -14.59
C VAL A 226 -13.15 -3.21 -13.86
N ILE A 227 -11.84 -2.95 -13.88
CA ILE A 227 -10.83 -3.80 -13.23
C ILE A 227 -10.89 -3.69 -11.70
N GLU A 228 -11.20 -2.52 -11.16
CA GLU A 228 -11.22 -2.30 -9.70
C GLU A 228 -12.57 -2.60 -9.04
N ILE A 229 -13.71 -2.47 -9.75
CA ILE A 229 -15.05 -2.66 -9.15
C ILE A 229 -15.69 -3.97 -9.62
N ALA A 230 -15.73 -4.21 -10.93
CA ALA A 230 -16.45 -5.35 -11.49
C ALA A 230 -15.62 -6.66 -11.46
N ALA A 231 -14.35 -6.59 -11.87
CA ALA A 231 -13.48 -7.77 -11.93
C ALA A 231 -13.22 -8.45 -10.57
N PRO A 232 -13.15 -7.75 -9.41
CA PRO A 232 -12.94 -8.43 -8.12
C PRO A 232 -14.06 -9.38 -7.72
N LEU A 233 -15.30 -9.16 -8.19
CA LEU A 233 -16.40 -10.09 -7.96
C LEU A 233 -16.11 -11.48 -8.57
N LEU A 234 -15.31 -11.53 -9.64
CA LEU A 234 -14.92 -12.78 -10.29
C LEU A 234 -13.91 -13.58 -9.46
N PHE A 235 -13.26 -13.00 -8.45
CA PHE A 235 -12.27 -13.71 -7.63
C PHE A 235 -12.89 -14.92 -6.91
N PHE A 236 -14.16 -14.80 -6.48
CA PHE A 236 -14.91 -15.87 -5.82
C PHE A 236 -15.63 -16.80 -6.79
N SER A 237 -15.48 -16.60 -8.11
CA SER A 237 -16.14 -17.44 -9.09
C SER A 237 -15.65 -18.91 -9.00
N PRO A 238 -16.56 -19.89 -9.01
CA PRO A 238 -16.18 -21.30 -9.07
C PRO A 238 -15.50 -21.65 -10.41
N LEU A 239 -15.79 -20.88 -11.47
CA LEU A 239 -15.23 -21.09 -12.80
C LEU A 239 -13.75 -20.66 -12.85
N ARG A 240 -12.88 -21.64 -13.09
CA ARG A 240 -11.41 -21.43 -13.19
C ARG A 240 -11.03 -20.34 -14.19
N ARG A 241 -11.67 -20.33 -15.37
CA ARG A 241 -11.33 -19.37 -16.44
C ARG A 241 -11.66 -17.93 -16.09
N LEU A 242 -12.79 -17.69 -15.41
CA LEU A 242 -13.16 -16.34 -14.95
C LEU A 242 -12.15 -15.82 -13.91
N ARG A 243 -11.71 -16.68 -12.97
CA ARG A 243 -10.63 -16.29 -12.03
C ARG A 243 -9.31 -15.99 -12.73
N LEU A 244 -8.93 -16.78 -13.73
CA LEU A 244 -7.71 -16.53 -14.51
C LEU A 244 -7.81 -15.25 -15.34
N GLY A 245 -8.96 -14.97 -15.95
CA GLY A 245 -9.19 -13.69 -16.63
C GLY A 245 -9.09 -12.50 -15.67
N ALA A 246 -9.70 -12.61 -14.48
CA ALA A 246 -9.55 -11.60 -13.44
C ALA A 246 -8.10 -11.43 -12.98
N PHE A 247 -7.34 -12.53 -12.83
CA PHE A 247 -5.91 -12.49 -12.54
C PHE A 247 -5.13 -11.66 -13.59
N TYR A 248 -5.31 -11.94 -14.88
CA TYR A 248 -4.59 -11.22 -15.93
C TYR A 248 -5.00 -9.75 -16.01
N LEU A 249 -6.27 -9.42 -15.78
CA LEU A 249 -6.73 -8.03 -15.70
C LEU A 249 -6.05 -7.27 -14.55
N GLN A 250 -5.94 -7.89 -13.36
CA GLN A 250 -5.24 -7.28 -12.23
C GLN A 250 -3.74 -7.12 -12.51
N VAL A 251 -3.08 -8.15 -13.03
CA VAL A 251 -1.66 -8.08 -13.38
C VAL A 251 -1.40 -6.99 -14.42
N LEU A 252 -2.24 -6.91 -15.46
CA LEU A 252 -2.15 -5.86 -16.47
C LEU A 252 -2.22 -4.47 -15.84
N LEU A 253 -3.21 -4.23 -14.98
CA LEU A 253 -3.35 -2.96 -14.29
C LEU A 253 -2.13 -2.64 -13.44
N GLN A 254 -1.64 -3.58 -12.62
CA GLN A 254 -0.48 -3.35 -11.76
C GLN A 254 0.81 -3.08 -12.56
N VAL A 255 1.01 -3.78 -13.68
CA VAL A 255 2.16 -3.55 -14.57
C VAL A 255 2.08 -2.16 -15.20
N LEU A 256 0.91 -1.74 -15.69
CA LEU A 256 0.74 -0.40 -16.25
C LEU A 256 1.01 0.70 -15.21
N ILE A 257 0.58 0.49 -13.96
CA ILE A 257 0.87 1.41 -12.86
C ILE A 257 2.38 1.44 -12.55
N ILE A 258 3.07 0.30 -12.49
CA ILE A 258 4.54 0.25 -12.27
C ILE A 258 5.27 1.00 -13.38
N LEU A 259 4.84 0.78 -14.62
CA LEU A 259 5.47 1.41 -15.78
C LEU A 259 5.30 2.92 -15.76
N THR A 260 4.19 3.44 -15.24
CA THR A 260 3.85 4.88 -15.29
C THR A 260 4.08 5.64 -14.00
N GLY A 261 4.36 4.98 -12.87
CA GLY A 261 4.61 5.66 -11.59
C GLY A 261 5.32 4.78 -10.58
N ASN A 262 6.06 5.42 -9.67
CA ASN A 262 6.75 4.72 -8.59
C ASN A 262 5.88 4.65 -7.35
N TYR A 263 5.37 3.46 -7.06
CA TYR A 263 4.52 3.15 -5.91
C TYR A 263 5.21 2.21 -4.92
N ASN A 264 6.54 2.31 -4.84
CA ASN A 264 7.40 1.53 -3.96
C ASN A 264 7.15 0.02 -4.15
N PHE A 265 6.87 -0.71 -3.08
CA PHE A 265 6.53 -2.13 -3.11
C PHE A 265 5.00 -2.41 -3.11
N PHE A 266 4.14 -1.40 -3.21
CA PHE A 266 2.66 -1.58 -3.20
C PHE A 266 2.18 -2.47 -4.35
N ASN A 267 2.66 -2.21 -5.55
CA ASN A 267 2.26 -2.95 -6.75
C ASN A 267 2.81 -4.38 -6.71
N LEU A 268 4.01 -4.56 -6.16
CA LEU A 268 4.60 -5.88 -5.95
C LEU A 268 3.80 -6.71 -4.94
N LEU A 269 3.33 -6.09 -3.85
CA LEU A 269 2.40 -6.73 -2.90
C LEU A 269 1.09 -7.14 -3.59
N THR A 270 0.52 -6.24 -4.40
CA THR A 270 -0.72 -6.53 -5.12
C THR A 270 -0.54 -7.65 -6.14
N LEU A 271 0.58 -7.68 -6.86
CA LEU A 271 0.95 -8.79 -7.76
C LEU A 271 1.15 -10.11 -6.99
N ALA A 272 1.77 -10.08 -5.81
CA ALA A 272 1.91 -11.25 -4.96
C ALA A 272 0.53 -11.77 -4.52
N LEU A 273 -0.37 -10.87 -4.10
CA LEU A 273 -1.76 -11.22 -3.76
C LEU A 273 -2.54 -11.82 -4.94
N CYS A 274 -2.28 -11.37 -6.17
CA CYS A 274 -2.89 -11.95 -7.38
C CYS A 274 -2.58 -13.45 -7.54
N LEU A 275 -1.45 -13.95 -7.02
CA LEU A 275 -1.14 -15.39 -7.02
C LEU A 275 -2.21 -16.23 -6.30
N SER A 276 -3.01 -15.63 -5.40
CA SER A 276 -4.15 -16.28 -4.74
C SER A 276 -5.26 -16.76 -5.70
N LEU A 277 -5.27 -16.26 -6.93
CA LEU A 277 -6.25 -16.62 -7.97
C LEU A 277 -5.80 -17.81 -8.83
N LEU A 278 -4.51 -18.15 -8.78
CA LEU A 278 -3.90 -19.22 -9.57
C LEU A 278 -4.08 -20.60 -8.92
N ASP A 279 -3.90 -21.64 -9.74
CA ASP A 279 -3.82 -23.04 -9.33
C ASP A 279 -2.57 -23.73 -9.90
N ASP A 280 -2.19 -24.85 -9.29
CA ASP A 280 -0.97 -25.60 -9.65
C ASP A 280 -0.94 -25.99 -11.13
N GLN A 281 -2.09 -26.32 -11.71
CA GLN A 281 -2.21 -26.61 -13.14
C GLN A 281 -1.78 -25.42 -14.00
N HIS A 282 -2.12 -24.18 -13.62
CA HIS A 282 -1.73 -23.00 -14.38
C HIS A 282 -0.26 -22.66 -14.22
N VAL A 283 0.27 -22.82 -12.99
CA VAL A 283 1.69 -22.58 -12.72
C VAL A 283 2.57 -23.63 -13.39
N ASN A 284 2.18 -24.91 -13.39
CA ASN A 284 2.90 -25.98 -14.08
C ASN A 284 2.92 -25.76 -15.59
N PHE A 285 1.81 -25.27 -16.17
CA PHE A 285 1.76 -24.85 -17.55
C PHE A 285 2.80 -23.76 -17.87
N TRP A 286 2.92 -22.73 -17.02
CA TRP A 286 3.97 -21.70 -17.19
C TRP A 286 5.39 -22.26 -17.06
N LEU A 287 5.60 -23.19 -16.12
CA LEU A 287 6.88 -23.87 -15.92
C LEU A 287 7.19 -24.92 -17.00
N ARG A 288 6.34 -25.05 -18.03
CA ARG A 288 6.45 -26.03 -19.12
C ARG A 288 6.65 -27.47 -18.62
N LYS A 289 6.18 -27.77 -17.41
CA LYS A 289 6.14 -29.16 -16.92
C LYS A 289 4.97 -29.84 -17.61
N ALA A 290 5.22 -30.98 -18.23
CA ALA A 290 4.21 -31.72 -18.97
C ALA A 290 3.03 -32.09 -18.05
N ASP A 291 1.90 -31.40 -18.22
CA ASP A 291 0.65 -31.82 -17.62
C ASP A 291 0.09 -33.00 -18.42
N LYS A 292 -0.33 -34.06 -17.71
CA LYS A 292 -1.26 -35.05 -18.27
C LYS A 292 -2.56 -34.32 -18.60
N ILE A 293 -2.76 -33.99 -19.87
CA ILE A 293 -4.03 -33.46 -20.38
C ILE A 293 -5.08 -34.57 -20.17
N ASN A 294 -5.87 -34.46 -19.11
CA ASN A 294 -7.02 -35.34 -18.91
C ASN A 294 -8.34 -34.55 -18.95
N SER A 295 -9.24 -35.08 -19.78
CA SER A 295 -10.65 -34.71 -20.04
C SER A 295 -10.95 -33.53 -21.00
N LYS A 296 -10.92 -33.85 -22.30
CA LYS A 296 -11.91 -33.32 -23.27
C LYS A 296 -13.29 -33.90 -22.91
N LEU A 297 -13.97 -33.25 -21.97
CA LEU A 297 -15.44 -33.27 -21.81
C LEU A 297 -15.79 -32.09 -20.91
N ARG A 298 -15.47 -30.89 -21.41
CA ARG A 298 -15.87 -29.65 -20.77
C ARG A 298 -17.32 -29.39 -21.15
N CYS A 299 -18.19 -29.32 -20.15
CA CYS A 299 -19.61 -29.09 -20.35
C CYS A 299 -19.80 -27.75 -21.11
N TRP A 300 -20.47 -27.78 -22.26
CA TRP A 300 -20.77 -26.61 -23.09
C TRP A 300 -21.44 -25.48 -22.27
N LEU A 301 -22.18 -25.85 -21.22
CA LEU A 301 -22.76 -24.95 -20.22
C LEU A 301 -21.73 -24.06 -19.50
N CYS A 302 -20.56 -24.58 -19.13
CA CYS A 302 -19.53 -23.77 -18.46
C CYS A 302 -18.94 -22.72 -19.40
N TYR A 303 -18.83 -23.05 -20.69
CA TYR A 303 -18.37 -22.11 -21.71
C TYR A 303 -19.43 -21.05 -22.02
N LEU A 304 -20.70 -21.45 -22.12
CA LEU A 304 -21.79 -20.48 -22.24
C LEU A 304 -21.85 -19.53 -21.05
N LEU A 305 -21.73 -20.04 -19.82
CA LEU A 305 -21.73 -19.20 -18.62
C LEU A 305 -20.55 -18.22 -18.61
N GLU A 306 -19.37 -18.66 -19.05
CA GLU A 306 -18.20 -17.79 -19.22
C GLU A 306 -18.49 -16.65 -20.22
N VAL A 307 -18.98 -16.98 -21.42
CA VAL A 307 -19.32 -15.99 -22.44
C VAL A 307 -20.42 -15.05 -21.96
N ALA A 308 -21.41 -15.56 -21.22
CA ALA A 308 -22.49 -14.77 -20.65
C ALA A 308 -21.97 -13.75 -19.62
N VAL A 309 -21.06 -14.15 -18.72
CA VAL A 309 -20.48 -13.25 -17.71
C VAL A 309 -19.66 -12.14 -18.37
N TRP A 310 -18.79 -12.48 -19.33
CA TRP A 310 -18.00 -11.47 -20.05
C TRP A 310 -18.88 -10.55 -20.89
N SER A 311 -19.87 -11.10 -21.59
CA SER A 311 -20.85 -10.31 -22.34
C SER A 311 -21.61 -9.34 -21.42
N LEU A 312 -22.04 -9.80 -20.24
CA LEU A 312 -22.75 -8.97 -19.27
C LEU A 312 -21.85 -7.85 -18.70
N MET A 313 -20.58 -8.13 -18.43
CA MET A 313 -19.62 -7.10 -18.01
C MET A 313 -19.39 -6.06 -19.12
N ILE A 314 -19.24 -6.50 -20.37
CA ILE A 314 -19.03 -5.59 -21.52
C ILE A 314 -20.28 -4.75 -21.76
N LEU A 315 -21.46 -5.37 -21.83
CA LEU A 315 -22.73 -4.66 -21.99
C LEU A 315 -23.00 -3.70 -20.83
N GLY A 316 -22.75 -4.14 -19.59
CA GLY A 316 -22.84 -3.29 -18.41
C GLY A 316 -21.90 -2.08 -18.49
N THR A 317 -20.68 -2.27 -18.99
CA THR A 317 -19.72 -1.17 -19.19
C THR A 317 -20.21 -0.19 -20.26
N ILE A 318 -20.73 -0.69 -21.38
CA ILE A 318 -21.28 0.15 -22.46
C ILE A 318 -22.46 0.98 -21.94
N VAL A 319 -23.36 0.37 -21.17
CA VAL A 319 -24.55 1.04 -20.62
C VAL A 319 -24.18 2.03 -19.50
N CYS A 320 -23.32 1.65 -18.55
CA CYS A 320 -22.94 2.51 -17.43
C CYS A 320 -22.11 3.73 -17.86
N PHE A 321 -21.33 3.61 -18.94
CA PHE A 321 -20.41 4.67 -19.41
C PHE A 321 -20.75 5.24 -20.80
N ASP A 322 -21.97 4.97 -21.30
CA ASP A 322 -22.51 5.46 -22.59
C ASP A 322 -21.46 5.47 -23.71
N LEU A 323 -20.83 4.31 -23.95
CA LEU A 323 -19.73 4.19 -24.91
C LEU A 323 -20.28 4.26 -26.34
N LYS A 324 -19.97 5.34 -27.05
CA LYS A 324 -20.40 5.58 -28.44
C LYS A 324 -19.19 5.81 -29.34
N PRO A 325 -19.06 5.10 -30.47
CA PRO A 325 -18.06 5.42 -31.47
C PRO A 325 -18.39 6.79 -32.07
N ASN A 326 -17.42 7.70 -32.08
CA ASN A 326 -17.59 9.03 -32.64
C ASN A 326 -17.09 9.04 -34.08
N THR A 327 -18.03 9.12 -35.04
CA THR A 327 -17.76 9.06 -36.48
C THR A 327 -16.91 10.23 -37.00
N THR A 328 -16.85 11.35 -36.28
CA THR A 328 -16.16 12.56 -36.76
C THR A 328 -14.67 12.63 -36.41
N ASN A 329 -14.21 11.98 -35.33
CA ASN A 329 -12.84 12.11 -34.82
C ASN A 329 -12.10 10.77 -34.64
N ASN A 330 -12.57 9.66 -35.22
CA ASN A 330 -12.00 8.31 -35.04
C ASN A 330 -11.70 7.97 -33.56
N GLY A 331 -12.60 8.38 -32.64
CA GLY A 331 -12.44 8.23 -31.20
C GLY A 331 -13.69 7.68 -30.52
N ILE A 332 -13.57 7.26 -29.26
CA ILE A 332 -14.70 6.76 -28.46
C ILE A 332 -15.18 7.87 -27.52
N SER A 333 -16.45 8.23 -27.61
CA SER A 333 -17.09 9.10 -26.63
C SER A 333 -17.56 8.26 -25.44
N SER A 334 -17.20 8.68 -24.23
CA SER A 334 -17.57 8.01 -22.98
C SER A 334 -18.05 9.03 -21.95
N ARG A 335 -19.16 8.73 -21.26
CA ARG A 335 -19.76 9.56 -20.21
C ARG A 335 -20.42 8.69 -19.15
N THR A 336 -20.27 9.01 -17.88
CA THR A 336 -21.02 8.33 -16.82
C THR A 336 -22.53 8.52 -17.01
N ALA A 337 -23.25 7.42 -17.25
CA ALA A 337 -24.69 7.41 -17.51
C ALA A 337 -25.54 7.25 -16.24
N PHE A 338 -24.91 7.08 -15.09
CA PHE A 338 -25.58 6.92 -13.78
C PHE A 338 -25.31 8.11 -12.86
N THR A 339 -26.21 8.32 -11.91
CA THR A 339 -26.10 9.39 -10.90
C THR A 339 -25.40 8.89 -9.63
N TYR A 340 -24.92 9.83 -8.80
CA TYR A 340 -24.39 9.51 -7.48
C TYR A 340 -25.38 8.74 -6.59
N HIS A 341 -26.67 9.09 -6.66
CA HIS A 341 -27.72 8.40 -5.90
C HIS A 341 -27.89 6.94 -6.34
N GLN A 342 -27.93 6.69 -7.66
CA GLN A 342 -27.99 5.34 -8.21
C GLN A 342 -26.75 4.52 -7.85
N PHE A 343 -25.55 5.13 -7.88
CA PHE A 343 -24.33 4.46 -7.46
C PHE A 343 -24.34 4.10 -5.97
N ASN A 344 -24.78 5.01 -5.10
CA ASN A 344 -24.89 4.73 -3.67
C ASN A 344 -25.93 3.63 -3.39
N GLN A 345 -27.05 3.63 -4.12
CA GLN A 345 -28.03 2.55 -4.05
C GLN A 345 -27.44 1.20 -4.51
N PHE A 346 -26.67 1.21 -5.61
CA PHE A 346 -25.92 0.04 -6.06
C PHE A 346 -24.97 -0.48 -4.97
N LEU A 347 -24.20 0.40 -4.31
CA LEU A 347 -23.32 0.00 -3.21
C LEU A 347 -24.09 -0.65 -2.05
N LYS A 348 -25.23 -0.07 -1.65
CA LYS A 348 -26.12 -0.68 -0.64
C LYS A 348 -26.60 -2.07 -1.05
N THR A 349 -26.95 -2.23 -2.33
CA THR A 349 -27.43 -3.50 -2.87
C THR A 349 -26.31 -4.53 -3.01
N VAL A 350 -25.06 -4.13 -3.28
CA VAL A 350 -23.95 -5.06 -3.57
C VAL A 350 -23.12 -5.42 -2.34
N THR A 351 -22.95 -4.51 -1.37
CA THR A 351 -22.05 -4.71 -0.22
C THR A 351 -22.46 -5.93 0.62
N ILE A 352 -23.73 -6.04 0.99
CA ILE A 352 -24.24 -7.16 1.80
C ILE A 352 -24.13 -8.51 1.05
N PRO A 353 -24.59 -8.64 -0.21
CA PRO A 353 -24.35 -9.85 -1.00
C PRO A 353 -22.89 -10.22 -1.16
N CYS A 354 -21.97 -9.25 -1.31
CA CYS A 354 -20.53 -9.56 -1.38
C CYS A 354 -20.03 -10.24 -0.10
N ILE A 355 -20.48 -9.77 1.07
CA ILE A 355 -20.15 -10.40 2.36
C ILE A 355 -20.71 -11.83 2.39
N TRP A 356 -21.96 -12.04 1.96
CA TRP A 356 -22.55 -13.38 1.94
C TRP A 356 -21.90 -14.32 0.92
N ILE A 357 -21.51 -13.84 -0.26
CA ILE A 357 -20.73 -14.61 -1.23
C ILE A 357 -19.39 -15.01 -0.63
N ALA A 358 -18.73 -14.10 0.10
CA ALA A 358 -17.49 -14.40 0.79
C ALA A 358 -17.69 -15.44 1.91
N VAL A 359 -18.75 -15.31 2.73
CA VAL A 359 -19.11 -16.29 3.76
C VAL A 359 -19.35 -17.66 3.14
N LEU A 360 -20.20 -17.76 2.12
CA LEU A 360 -20.50 -19.01 1.43
C LEU A 360 -19.24 -19.64 0.81
N SER A 361 -18.40 -18.82 0.17
CA SER A 361 -17.13 -19.27 -0.39
C SER A 361 -16.17 -19.78 0.68
N LEU A 362 -16.06 -19.10 1.82
CA LEU A 362 -15.19 -19.50 2.93
C LEU A 362 -15.71 -20.78 3.59
N THR A 363 -17.00 -20.86 3.88
CA THR A 363 -17.63 -22.06 4.45
C THR A 363 -17.42 -23.26 3.53
N TRP A 364 -17.56 -23.09 2.21
CA TRP A 364 -17.29 -24.15 1.25
C TRP A 364 -15.84 -24.67 1.34
N GLU A 365 -14.85 -23.77 1.40
CA GLU A 365 -13.44 -24.16 1.55
C GLU A 365 -13.16 -24.81 2.91
N MET A 366 -13.76 -24.31 3.99
CA MET A 366 -13.64 -24.89 5.35
C MET A 366 -14.21 -26.30 5.41
N VAL A 367 -15.41 -26.52 4.88
CA VAL A 367 -16.08 -27.85 4.86
C VAL A 367 -15.33 -28.82 3.95
N THR A 368 -14.88 -28.36 2.78
CA THR A 368 -14.09 -29.20 1.86
C THR A 368 -12.76 -29.61 2.51
N ALA A 369 -12.07 -28.70 3.20
CA ALA A 369 -10.85 -28.99 3.92
C ALA A 369 -11.10 -29.94 5.11
N MET A 370 -12.19 -29.76 5.84
CA MET A 370 -12.61 -30.65 6.94
C MET A 370 -12.82 -32.07 6.44
N PHE A 371 -13.60 -32.24 5.35
CA PHE A 371 -13.88 -33.55 4.77
C PHE A 371 -12.58 -34.28 4.38
N ARG A 372 -11.66 -33.57 3.71
CA ARG A 372 -10.35 -34.13 3.33
C ARG A 372 -9.52 -34.55 4.53
N CYS A 373 -9.49 -33.76 5.61
CA CYS A 373 -8.81 -34.13 6.85
C CYS A 373 -9.39 -35.41 7.48
N THR A 374 -10.72 -35.60 7.40
CA THR A 374 -11.39 -36.77 7.97
C THR A 374 -11.22 -38.05 7.16
N CYS A 375 -10.93 -37.94 5.87
CA CYS A 375 -10.76 -39.08 4.95
C CYS A 375 -9.33 -39.66 4.92
N VAL A 376 -8.39 -39.11 5.70
CA VAL A 376 -7.01 -39.64 5.77
C VAL A 376 -6.97 -40.95 6.56
N SER A 377 -6.22 -41.94 6.06
CA SER A 377 -6.02 -43.21 6.76
C SER A 377 -5.11 -43.06 7.98
N GLY A 378 -5.57 -43.61 9.12
CA GLY A 378 -4.85 -43.61 10.39
C GLY A 378 -5.38 -42.61 11.42
N PHE A 379 -5.68 -43.10 12.62
CA PHE A 379 -6.31 -42.32 13.70
C PHE A 379 -5.48 -41.09 14.11
N LEU A 380 -4.16 -41.26 14.34
CA LEU A 380 -3.28 -40.17 14.78
C LEU A 380 -3.14 -39.06 13.73
N LYS A 381 -3.00 -39.43 12.45
CA LYS A 381 -2.93 -38.46 11.34
C LYS A 381 -4.24 -37.70 11.18
N ARG A 382 -5.38 -38.40 11.29
CA ARG A 382 -6.71 -37.80 11.27
C ARG A 382 -6.88 -36.82 12.42
N PHE A 383 -6.61 -37.23 13.66
CA PHE A 383 -6.76 -36.38 14.84
C PHE A 383 -5.92 -35.10 14.75
N TRP A 384 -4.62 -35.24 14.44
CA TRP A 384 -3.74 -34.09 14.33
C TRP A 384 -4.10 -33.19 13.13
N GLY A 385 -4.50 -33.79 12.00
CA GLY A 385 -4.99 -33.04 10.84
C GLY A 385 -6.26 -32.24 11.15
N THR A 386 -7.22 -32.84 11.86
CA THR A 386 -8.44 -32.14 12.31
C THR A 386 -8.15 -31.05 13.33
N LEU A 387 -7.21 -31.26 14.25
CA LEU A 387 -6.81 -30.23 15.21
C LEU A 387 -6.15 -29.04 14.51
N GLN A 388 -5.20 -29.29 13.61
CA GLN A 388 -4.58 -28.23 12.81
C GLN A 388 -5.62 -27.48 11.98
N TRP A 389 -6.51 -28.20 11.30
CA TRP A 389 -7.60 -27.58 10.55
C TRP A 389 -8.46 -26.70 11.46
N ALA A 390 -8.86 -27.18 12.65
CA ALA A 390 -9.70 -26.41 13.57
C ALA A 390 -9.03 -25.09 13.99
N VAL A 391 -7.73 -25.12 14.32
CA VAL A 391 -6.96 -23.92 14.68
C VAL A 391 -6.90 -22.92 13.52
N PHE A 392 -6.48 -23.35 12.33
CA PHE A 392 -6.35 -22.46 11.17
C PHE A 392 -7.70 -21.97 10.64
N ALA A 393 -8.74 -22.81 10.69
CA ALA A 393 -10.10 -22.44 10.32
C ALA A 393 -10.67 -21.39 11.29
N THR A 394 -10.43 -21.54 12.60
CA THR A 394 -10.82 -20.56 13.62
C THR A 394 -10.07 -19.25 13.43
N ALA A 395 -8.75 -19.29 13.26
CA ALA A 395 -7.94 -18.10 12.98
C ALA A 395 -8.41 -17.39 11.70
N THR A 396 -8.75 -18.15 10.67
CA THR A 396 -9.28 -17.63 9.40
C THR A 396 -10.64 -16.96 9.58
N ALA A 397 -11.57 -17.61 10.30
CA ALA A 397 -12.87 -17.03 10.60
C ALA A 397 -12.75 -15.74 11.43
N ALA A 398 -11.83 -15.72 12.41
CA ALA A 398 -11.55 -14.53 13.22
C ALA A 398 -11.01 -13.39 12.34
N MET A 399 -9.98 -13.65 11.52
CA MET A 399 -9.40 -12.68 10.59
C MET A 399 -10.43 -12.13 9.60
N PHE A 400 -11.25 -13.01 9.02
CA PHE A 400 -12.34 -12.58 8.14
C PHE A 400 -13.33 -11.67 8.89
N THR A 401 -13.75 -12.06 10.10
CA THR A 401 -14.73 -11.32 10.90
C THR A 401 -14.24 -9.92 11.25
N ILE A 402 -13.02 -9.77 11.77
CA ILE A 402 -12.45 -8.44 12.08
C ILE A 402 -12.29 -7.60 10.82
N SER A 403 -12.05 -8.23 9.66
CA SER A 403 -11.86 -7.51 8.40
C SER A 403 -13.13 -6.93 7.78
N LEU A 404 -14.30 -7.33 8.28
CA LEU A 404 -15.59 -6.75 7.86
C LEU A 404 -15.73 -5.29 8.32
N VAL A 405 -15.07 -4.89 9.42
CA VAL A 405 -15.13 -3.52 9.94
C VAL A 405 -14.58 -2.52 8.91
N PRO A 406 -13.29 -2.60 8.49
CA PRO A 406 -12.76 -1.67 7.51
C PRO A 406 -13.37 -1.84 6.11
N PHE A 407 -13.88 -3.03 5.76
CA PHE A 407 -14.60 -3.23 4.50
C PHE A 407 -15.93 -2.47 4.45
N THR A 408 -16.67 -2.44 5.56
CA THR A 408 -17.96 -1.76 5.62
C THR A 408 -17.85 -0.24 5.77
N TYR A 409 -16.66 0.33 6.02
CA TYR A 409 -16.47 1.80 5.97
C TYR A 409 -16.79 2.42 4.60
N ILE A 410 -16.81 1.60 3.54
CA ILE A 410 -17.24 2.01 2.21
C ILE A 410 -18.72 2.48 2.21
N GLU A 411 -19.55 1.91 3.09
CA GLU A 411 -20.98 2.21 3.19
C GLU A 411 -21.43 2.31 4.65
N TYR A 412 -21.73 3.53 5.09
CA TYR A 412 -22.02 3.84 6.48
C TYR A 412 -23.14 2.99 7.11
N ASP A 413 -24.27 2.78 6.40
CA ASP A 413 -25.41 2.06 6.97
C ASP A 413 -25.07 0.58 7.24
N SER A 414 -24.29 -0.05 6.36
CA SER A 414 -23.76 -1.40 6.58
C SER A 414 -22.81 -1.47 7.77
N ASN A 415 -21.95 -0.48 7.98
CA ASN A 415 -21.05 -0.44 9.13
C ASN A 415 -21.82 -0.32 10.46
N VAL A 416 -22.86 0.51 10.50
CA VAL A 416 -23.70 0.67 11.70
C VAL A 416 -24.45 -0.62 12.05
N ARG A 417 -24.89 -1.37 11.04
CA ARG A 417 -25.58 -2.67 11.19
C ARG A 417 -24.67 -3.81 11.61
N LEU A 418 -23.34 -3.66 11.58
CA LEU A 418 -22.43 -4.70 12.05
C LEU A 418 -22.63 -4.97 13.54
N TRP A 419 -22.57 -6.26 13.89
CA TRP A 419 -22.68 -6.73 15.26
C TRP A 419 -21.64 -6.02 16.16
N PRO A 420 -22.03 -5.38 17.27
CA PRO A 420 -21.10 -4.64 18.14
C PRO A 420 -19.92 -5.47 18.66
N GLY A 421 -20.09 -6.79 18.82
CA GLY A 421 -19.00 -7.69 19.19
C GLY A 421 -17.84 -7.69 18.18
N VAL A 422 -18.15 -7.57 16.88
CA VAL A 422 -17.15 -7.51 15.81
C VAL A 422 -16.36 -6.21 15.85
N ARG A 423 -17.03 -5.09 16.14
CA ARG A 423 -16.37 -3.78 16.31
C ARG A 423 -15.43 -3.77 17.53
N ARG A 424 -15.88 -4.30 18.67
CA ARG A 424 -15.02 -4.45 19.86
C ARG A 424 -13.82 -5.35 19.58
N ALA A 425 -14.02 -6.46 18.87
CA ALA A 425 -12.91 -7.34 18.50
C ALA A 425 -11.89 -6.62 17.61
N TYR A 426 -12.34 -5.81 16.65
CA TYR A 426 -11.47 -4.96 15.83
C TYR A 426 -10.70 -3.93 16.67
N GLU A 427 -11.38 -3.20 17.56
CA GLU A 427 -10.75 -2.19 18.44
C GLU A 427 -9.65 -2.78 19.34
N LEU A 428 -9.80 -4.02 19.79
CA LEU A 428 -8.79 -4.71 20.60
C LEU A 428 -7.51 -5.02 19.82
N VAL A 429 -7.63 -5.26 18.51
CA VAL A 429 -6.51 -5.70 17.65
C VAL A 429 -5.99 -4.60 16.70
N ASP A 430 -6.66 -3.46 16.62
CA ASP A 430 -6.32 -2.34 15.73
C ASP A 430 -4.86 -1.87 15.91
N ARG A 431 -4.34 -1.91 17.14
CA ARG A 431 -2.93 -1.58 17.45
C ARG A 431 -1.90 -2.46 16.74
N TYR A 432 -2.27 -3.68 16.35
CA TYR A 432 -1.39 -4.60 15.62
C TYR A 432 -1.51 -4.45 14.10
N GLN A 433 -2.38 -3.55 13.61
CA GLN A 433 -2.59 -3.27 12.19
C GLN A 433 -2.90 -4.54 11.38
N LEU A 434 -3.63 -5.48 11.99
CA LEU A 434 -3.96 -6.78 11.37
C LEU A 434 -4.88 -6.65 10.17
N VAL A 435 -5.74 -5.63 10.16
CA VAL A 435 -6.63 -5.31 9.04
C VAL A 435 -6.75 -3.81 8.88
N ASN A 436 -6.62 -3.34 7.65
CA ASN A 436 -6.65 -1.92 7.30
C ASN A 436 -7.71 -1.57 6.25
N SER A 437 -7.94 -0.27 6.10
CA SER A 437 -8.75 0.31 5.02
C SER A 437 -7.88 0.80 3.87
N TYR A 438 -8.39 0.70 2.64
CA TYR A 438 -7.66 1.03 1.41
C TYR A 438 -8.43 2.04 0.56
N GLY A 439 -7.71 2.94 -0.11
CA GLY A 439 -8.35 3.97 -0.93
C GLY A 439 -7.44 5.09 -1.40
N LEU A 440 -6.35 4.75 -2.10
CA LEU A 440 -5.41 5.74 -2.65
C LEU A 440 -6.05 6.54 -3.80
N PHE A 441 -5.66 7.81 -3.94
CA PHE A 441 -6.16 8.75 -4.97
C PHE A 441 -7.68 8.93 -5.01
N ARG A 442 -8.30 8.95 -3.83
CA ARG A 442 -9.74 9.19 -3.66
C ARG A 442 -10.21 10.46 -4.40
N ARG A 443 -9.43 11.54 -4.33
CA ARG A 443 -9.61 12.75 -5.15
C ARG A 443 -8.36 12.96 -5.99
N MET A 444 -8.56 13.35 -7.24
CA MET A 444 -7.46 13.71 -8.13
C MET A 444 -6.84 15.03 -7.67
N THR A 445 -5.53 15.06 -7.52
CA THR A 445 -4.76 16.24 -7.09
C THR A 445 -4.26 17.02 -8.30
N GLY A 446 -3.96 18.30 -8.09
CA GLY A 446 -3.35 19.19 -9.09
C GLY A 446 -4.20 19.48 -10.33
N VAL A 447 -5.53 19.50 -10.18
CA VAL A 447 -6.43 19.97 -11.26
C VAL A 447 -6.18 21.46 -11.48
N GLY A 448 -5.51 21.80 -12.58
CA GLY A 448 -5.08 23.17 -12.88
C GLY A 448 -3.58 23.44 -12.64
N GLY A 449 -2.81 22.41 -12.31
CA GLY A 449 -1.37 22.49 -12.08
C GLY A 449 -0.97 21.66 -10.88
N ARG A 450 0.20 21.03 -10.95
CA ARG A 450 0.76 20.23 -9.86
C ARG A 450 1.33 21.18 -8.80
N PRO A 451 0.75 21.26 -7.58
CA PRO A 451 1.34 22.07 -6.52
C PRO A 451 2.64 21.41 -6.07
N GLU A 452 3.66 22.24 -5.84
CA GLU A 452 4.98 21.78 -5.43
C GLU A 452 5.56 22.72 -4.38
N VAL A 453 6.16 22.13 -3.34
CA VAL A 453 6.95 22.89 -2.38
C VAL A 453 8.38 22.96 -2.90
N VAL A 454 8.86 24.17 -3.11
CA VAL A 454 10.23 24.51 -3.51
C VAL A 454 10.94 25.05 -2.27
N ILE A 455 12.16 24.58 -2.02
CA ILE A 455 13.00 25.10 -0.94
C ILE A 455 14.18 25.76 -1.62
N GLU A 456 14.37 27.05 -1.36
CA GLU A 456 15.53 27.79 -1.85
C GLU A 456 16.47 28.12 -0.68
N GLY A 457 17.77 28.03 -0.95
CA GLY A 457 18.83 28.47 -0.03
C GLY A 457 19.67 29.56 -0.66
N SER A 458 20.15 30.50 0.15
CA SER A 458 21.05 31.57 -0.26
C SER A 458 22.15 31.80 0.78
N ASN A 459 23.37 32.04 0.30
CA ASN A 459 24.53 32.39 1.14
C ASN A 459 24.78 33.90 1.21
N ASP A 460 24.15 34.68 0.33
CA ASP A 460 24.36 36.13 0.18
C ASP A 460 23.04 36.93 0.30
N GLN A 461 21.92 36.25 0.53
CA GLN A 461 20.54 36.76 0.50
C GLN A 461 20.07 37.33 -0.84
N VAL A 462 20.91 37.28 -1.87
CA VAL A 462 20.65 37.86 -3.20
C VAL A 462 20.46 36.76 -4.23
N SER A 463 21.35 35.77 -4.22
CA SER A 463 21.36 34.63 -5.12
C SER A 463 20.71 33.45 -4.42
N TRP A 464 19.53 33.06 -4.89
CA TRP A 464 18.75 31.95 -4.36
C TRP A 464 18.86 30.75 -5.29
N THR A 465 19.12 29.59 -4.71
CA THR A 465 19.23 28.33 -5.46
C THR A 465 18.29 27.30 -4.86
N GLU A 466 17.48 26.66 -5.72
CA GLU A 466 16.62 25.55 -5.33
C GLU A 466 17.45 24.37 -4.81
N ILE A 467 17.02 23.82 -3.68
CA ILE A 467 17.55 22.59 -3.10
C ILE A 467 16.81 21.42 -3.74
N GLU A 468 17.46 20.77 -4.70
CA GLU A 468 16.88 19.63 -5.40
C GLU A 468 16.83 18.36 -4.53
N PHE A 469 15.68 17.69 -4.58
CA PHE A 469 15.47 16.37 -4.02
C PHE A 469 15.88 15.28 -5.02
N MET A 470 16.25 14.10 -4.53
CA MET A 470 16.79 13.02 -5.38
C MET A 470 15.79 12.41 -6.36
N TYR A 471 14.52 12.26 -5.94
CA TYR A 471 13.53 11.50 -6.72
C TYR A 471 12.26 12.30 -7.02
N LYS A 472 11.93 13.28 -6.18
CA LYS A 472 10.85 14.24 -6.44
C LYS A 472 11.14 14.99 -7.74
N PRO A 473 10.16 15.09 -8.65
CA PRO A 473 10.34 15.90 -9.86
C PRO A 473 10.39 17.39 -9.50
N GLY A 474 11.44 18.06 -9.97
CA GLY A 474 11.64 19.51 -9.82
C GLY A 474 12.46 20.06 -10.98
N ASN A 475 13.58 19.42 -11.29
CA ASN A 475 14.41 19.78 -12.44
C ASN A 475 13.70 19.47 -13.78
N LEU A 476 13.29 20.52 -14.49
CA LEU A 476 12.59 20.42 -15.79
C LEU A 476 13.45 19.86 -16.92
N SER A 477 14.78 19.87 -16.75
CA SER A 477 15.72 19.34 -17.75
C SER A 477 16.06 17.86 -17.53
N ALA A 478 15.63 17.27 -16.41
CA ALA A 478 15.91 15.89 -16.07
C ALA A 478 14.71 14.97 -16.35
N SER A 479 14.98 13.75 -16.83
CA SER A 479 13.94 12.73 -16.98
C SER A 479 13.54 12.16 -15.60
N PRO A 480 12.26 11.86 -15.34
CA PRO A 480 11.84 11.24 -14.09
C PRO A 480 12.51 9.89 -13.83
N ALA A 481 12.85 9.60 -12.56
CA ALA A 481 13.56 8.38 -12.18
C ALA A 481 12.65 7.15 -12.08
N VAL A 482 13.25 5.96 -12.21
CA VAL A 482 12.63 4.68 -11.86
C VAL A 482 13.27 4.18 -10.56
N VAL A 483 12.47 4.13 -9.49
CA VAL A 483 12.95 3.96 -8.10
C VAL A 483 12.41 2.69 -7.44
N THR A 484 11.29 2.16 -7.95
CA THR A 484 10.67 0.91 -7.49
C THR A 484 11.72 -0.23 -7.42
N PRO A 485 11.86 -0.96 -6.29
CA PRO A 485 10.99 -1.03 -5.12
C PRO A 485 11.39 -0.12 -3.94
N HIS A 486 12.41 0.73 -4.07
CA HIS A 486 12.77 1.70 -3.04
C HIS A 486 11.64 2.71 -2.83
N GLN A 487 11.44 3.12 -1.57
CA GLN A 487 10.48 4.13 -1.17
C GLN A 487 11.20 5.40 -0.70
N PRO A 488 11.21 6.47 -1.49
CA PRO A 488 11.67 7.78 -1.03
C PRO A 488 10.65 8.42 -0.07
N ARG A 489 10.81 8.21 1.24
CA ARG A 489 9.79 8.60 2.24
C ARG A 489 9.66 10.11 2.35
N LEU A 490 10.77 10.85 2.27
CA LEU A 490 10.76 12.31 2.31
C LEU A 490 10.11 12.91 1.06
N ASP A 491 10.53 12.49 -0.14
CA ASP A 491 9.98 12.96 -1.41
C ASP A 491 8.47 12.73 -1.48
N TRP A 492 8.00 11.58 -0.99
CA TRP A 492 6.56 11.29 -0.86
C TRP A 492 5.85 12.23 0.12
N GLN A 493 6.45 12.50 1.28
CA GLN A 493 5.87 13.45 2.24
C GLN A 493 5.88 14.89 1.72
N MET A 494 6.87 15.30 0.94
CA MET A 494 6.90 16.62 0.28
C MET A 494 5.71 16.79 -0.68
N TRP A 495 5.35 15.74 -1.43
CA TRP A 495 4.14 15.77 -2.27
C TRP A 495 2.87 15.93 -1.44
N PHE A 496 2.76 15.26 -0.29
CA PHE A 496 1.62 15.46 0.63
C PHE A 496 1.62 16.86 1.25
N ALA A 497 2.78 17.39 1.61
CA ALA A 497 2.93 18.73 2.18
C ALA A 497 2.46 19.81 1.19
N ALA A 498 2.70 19.63 -0.11
CA ALA A 498 2.25 20.56 -1.14
C ALA A 498 0.71 20.62 -1.31
N LEU A 499 -0.03 19.64 -0.79
CA LEU A 499 -1.48 19.53 -0.94
C LEU A 499 -2.26 20.11 0.25
N GLY A 500 -1.60 20.42 1.36
CA GLY A 500 -2.22 20.88 2.59
C GLY A 500 -1.60 22.16 3.11
N ASP A 501 -2.20 22.74 4.16
CA ASP A 501 -1.62 23.89 4.84
C ASP A 501 -0.36 23.49 5.61
N GLN A 502 0.53 24.46 5.84
CA GLN A 502 1.80 24.26 6.56
C GLN A 502 1.62 23.62 7.95
N THR A 503 0.48 23.84 8.60
CA THR A 503 0.14 23.26 9.91
C THR A 503 -0.05 21.73 9.86
N GLN A 504 -0.30 21.16 8.68
CA GLN A 504 -0.51 19.72 8.48
C GLN A 504 0.81 18.94 8.38
N ALA A 505 1.95 19.61 8.23
CA ALA A 505 3.28 18.99 8.14
C ALA A 505 4.25 19.51 9.22
N PRO A 506 4.06 19.19 10.52
CA PRO A 506 4.96 19.65 11.59
C PRO A 506 6.43 19.23 11.39
N TRP A 507 6.66 18.10 10.73
CA TRP A 507 7.99 17.62 10.37
C TRP A 507 8.72 18.55 9.39
N PHE A 508 7.99 19.34 8.60
CA PHE A 508 8.56 20.29 7.65
C PHE A 508 9.26 21.45 8.36
N THR A 509 8.71 21.93 9.48
CA THR A 509 9.40 22.95 10.31
C THR A 509 10.72 22.43 10.85
N SER A 510 10.75 21.15 11.26
CA SER A 510 12.00 20.49 11.65
C SER A 510 12.99 20.44 10.48
N LEU A 511 12.53 20.11 9.27
CA LEU A 511 13.37 20.13 8.06
C LEU A 511 13.99 21.51 7.83
N MET A 512 13.19 22.58 7.84
CA MET A 512 13.69 23.95 7.65
C MET A 512 14.73 24.31 8.71
N TYR A 513 14.45 23.99 9.97
CA TYR A 513 15.38 24.25 11.07
C TYR A 513 16.71 23.50 10.88
N ARG A 514 16.69 22.26 10.39
CA ARG A 514 17.91 21.48 10.11
C ARG A 514 18.70 22.03 8.94
N LEU A 515 18.03 22.42 7.87
CA LEU A 515 18.68 23.05 6.72
C LEU A 515 19.36 24.36 7.13
N LEU A 516 18.68 25.18 7.95
CA LEU A 516 19.26 26.40 8.52
C LEU A 516 20.46 26.11 9.43
N GLN A 517 20.51 24.98 10.14
CA GLN A 517 21.69 24.67 10.97
C GLN A 517 22.95 24.35 10.15
N GLY A 518 22.83 24.06 8.85
CA GLY A 518 23.97 23.68 8.00
C GLY A 518 24.64 22.36 8.43
N LYS A 519 23.94 21.49 9.17
CA LYS A 519 24.49 20.19 9.55
C LYS A 519 24.48 19.26 8.34
N THR A 520 25.68 18.84 7.92
CA THR A 520 25.88 17.88 6.83
C THR A 520 25.65 16.43 7.26
N ASP A 521 25.68 16.17 8.56
CA ASP A 521 25.48 14.84 9.14
C ASP A 521 24.01 14.68 9.51
N GLY A 522 23.26 13.92 8.71
CA GLY A 522 21.85 13.60 8.96
C GLY A 522 20.86 14.10 7.90
N THR A 523 21.26 14.94 6.95
CA THR A 523 20.31 15.31 5.89
C THR A 523 19.96 14.07 5.04
N PRO A 524 18.65 13.75 4.89
CA PRO A 524 18.21 12.70 3.96
C PRO A 524 18.78 13.00 2.58
N PRO A 525 19.02 11.99 1.72
CA PRO A 525 19.80 12.18 0.50
C PRO A 525 19.17 13.27 -0.38
N LEU A 526 19.74 14.46 -0.32
CA LEU A 526 19.49 15.59 -1.21
C LEU A 526 20.54 15.51 -2.32
N SER A 527 20.13 15.76 -3.55
CA SER A 527 20.98 15.61 -4.74
C SER A 527 22.17 16.58 -4.73
N ALA A 528 21.99 17.74 -4.09
CA ALA A 528 23.05 18.70 -3.89
C ALA A 528 23.84 18.38 -2.61
N LYS A 529 25.18 18.30 -2.72
CA LYS A 529 26.06 18.52 -1.56
C LYS A 529 25.56 19.79 -0.85
N PRO A 530 25.21 19.76 0.45
CA PRO A 530 24.97 20.99 1.17
C PRO A 530 26.24 21.83 1.08
N TYR A 531 26.18 22.96 0.36
CA TYR A 531 27.30 23.89 0.19
C TYR A 531 27.66 24.64 1.50
N CYS A 532 27.07 24.26 2.63
CA CYS A 532 27.06 25.06 3.84
C CYS A 532 27.81 24.34 4.96
N SER A 533 29.10 24.70 5.16
CA SER A 533 29.95 24.15 6.21
C SER A 533 29.98 24.98 7.51
N ASN A 534 29.10 25.97 7.71
CA ASN A 534 29.17 26.85 8.88
C ASN A 534 27.81 27.07 9.54
N ARG A 535 27.78 27.10 10.88
CA ARG A 535 26.59 27.22 11.74
C ARG A 535 25.79 28.50 11.46
N PHE A 536 24.46 28.43 11.45
CA PHE A 536 23.59 29.62 11.39
C PHE A 536 22.61 29.74 12.58
N LEU A 537 22.25 30.99 12.88
CA LEU A 537 21.28 31.45 13.88
C LEU A 537 19.97 31.90 13.19
N PRO A 538 18.82 31.93 13.88
CA PRO A 538 17.49 31.88 13.24
C PRO A 538 16.91 33.25 12.86
N LEU A 539 16.18 33.30 11.72
CA LEU A 539 15.07 34.23 11.48
C LEU A 539 14.07 33.62 10.49
N PHE A 540 12.77 33.73 10.80
CA PHE A 540 11.64 33.31 9.96
C PHE A 540 10.97 34.57 9.40
N ALA A 541 10.76 34.66 8.09
CA ALA A 541 9.91 35.68 7.47
C ALA A 541 8.81 35.01 6.64
N LEU A 542 7.58 35.09 7.12
CA LEU A 542 6.36 34.79 6.36
C LEU A 542 6.04 36.02 5.50
N ASN A 543 6.07 35.87 4.18
CA ASN A 543 5.54 36.88 3.27
C ASN A 543 4.11 36.46 2.88
N ASP A 544 3.15 36.87 3.69
CA ASP A 544 1.73 36.77 3.37
C ASP A 544 1.31 38.12 2.73
N GLU A 545 1.13 38.15 1.41
CA GLU A 545 0.72 39.36 0.67
C GLU A 545 -0.67 39.89 1.09
N SER A 546 -1.39 39.18 1.96
CA SER A 546 -2.72 39.58 2.44
C SER A 546 -2.74 40.57 3.61
N THR A 547 -1.59 40.89 4.24
CA THR A 547 -1.55 41.74 5.45
C THR A 547 -0.92 43.14 5.28
N GLN A 548 -0.60 43.59 4.07
CA GLN A 548 0.02 44.91 3.84
C GLN A 548 -0.90 46.14 4.01
N ASN A 549 -2.21 45.97 4.23
CA ASN A 549 -3.14 47.11 4.32
C ASN A 549 -3.44 47.63 5.73
N LEU A 550 -2.81 47.07 6.77
CA LEU A 550 -3.07 47.47 8.16
C LEU A 550 -1.77 47.57 8.94
N MET A 551 -0.95 48.60 8.68
CA MET A 551 -0.13 49.32 9.68
C MET A 551 0.80 50.32 8.98
N GLY A 552 0.24 51.48 8.62
CA GLY A 552 1.05 52.66 8.39
C GLY A 552 1.49 53.27 9.73
N ARG A 553 2.76 53.11 10.12
CA ARG A 553 3.43 54.08 10.99
C ARG A 553 4.96 53.98 10.88
N LYS A 554 5.54 55.07 10.38
CA LYS A 554 6.97 55.38 10.37
C LYS A 554 7.51 55.44 11.80
N THR A 555 8.67 54.84 12.04
CA THR A 555 9.65 55.33 13.03
C THR A 555 11.08 55.06 12.55
N THR A 556 11.82 56.13 12.33
CA THR A 556 13.26 56.22 12.11
C THR A 556 14.04 56.08 13.42
N ARG A 557 15.09 55.24 13.49
CA ARG A 557 16.36 55.58 14.18
C ARG A 557 17.50 54.57 13.98
N SER A 558 18.60 55.12 13.46
CA SER A 558 20.03 54.92 13.78
C SER A 558 20.70 53.54 13.65
N GLU A 559 21.63 53.50 12.70
CA GLU A 559 22.81 52.64 12.56
C GLU A 559 23.66 52.58 13.84
N ASP A 560 24.15 51.39 14.21
CA ASP A 560 25.58 51.02 14.19
C ASP A 560 25.86 49.78 15.06
N ARG A 561 26.28 48.68 14.41
CA ARG A 561 27.49 47.89 14.74
C ARG A 561 27.59 46.63 13.86
N MET A 562 28.63 46.63 13.04
CA MET A 562 29.13 45.48 12.28
C MET A 562 29.43 44.28 13.18
N SER A 563 28.76 43.17 12.92
CA SER A 563 29.34 41.82 12.95
C SER A 563 28.84 41.13 11.69
N HIS A 564 29.75 40.76 10.78
CA HIS A 564 29.44 39.98 9.58
C HIS A 564 28.90 38.59 9.98
N GLY A 565 27.60 38.51 10.25
CA GLY A 565 26.85 37.26 10.31
C GLY A 565 26.22 37.03 8.93
N ILE A 566 26.69 36.01 8.23
CA ILE A 566 26.01 35.51 7.03
C ILE A 566 24.64 35.02 7.49
N ALA A 567 23.59 35.68 7.05
CA ALA A 567 22.21 35.32 7.36
C ALA A 567 21.66 34.52 6.18
N CYS A 568 21.41 33.23 6.40
CA CYS A 568 20.70 32.38 5.44
C CYS A 568 19.21 32.45 5.75
N ASP A 569 18.43 32.86 4.75
CA ASP A 569 16.97 32.82 4.81
C ASP A 569 16.49 31.60 4.01
N VAL A 570 15.29 31.08 4.32
CA VAL A 570 14.59 30.08 3.51
C VAL A 570 13.25 30.68 3.13
N LYS A 571 12.97 30.79 1.83
CA LYS A 571 11.70 31.28 1.30
C LYS A 571 10.87 30.08 0.80
N ILE A 572 9.58 30.10 1.13
CA ILE A 572 8.57 29.14 0.66
C ILE A 572 7.79 29.81 -0.48
#